data_AF-A0A8I2YGH9-F1
#
_entry.id   AF-A0A8I2YGH9-F1
#
_cell.length_a   1.000
_cell.length_b   1.000
_cell.length_c   1.000
_cell.angle_alpha   90.00
_cell.angle_beta   90.00
_cell.angle_gamma   90.00
#
_symmetry.space_group_name_H-M   'P 1'
#
loop_
_entity.id
_entity.type
_entity.pdbx_description
1 polymer ?
#
loop_
_entity_poly.entity_id
_entity_poly.type
_entity_poly.pdbx_seq_one_letter_code
_entity_poly.pdbx_strand_id
1 'polypeptide(L)'
;MLDGRLFDKLEAIARFVRKDSRPFGGIQVPEQDSTSRIDATFAFQAQSWHQCIDHRMRLTKVFHQKDNTFIEILASMRTGVLAEWHIKEFRKLSREIHYDDGINPTQLFPLKAQVKQHNLECLGKLEGETRVYKAMDARGHDSYGDRLTIIQAETLLEKLVCPKEVPLR
;
A
#
# COMPACT_ATOMS: atom_id res chain seq x y z
N MET A 1 -2.49 0.78 -5.60
CA MET A 1 -2.26 2.11 -6.19
C MET A 1 -3.10 2.20 -7.44
N LEU A 2 -3.75 3.34 -7.67
CA LEU A 2 -4.58 3.60 -8.84
C LEU A 2 -3.69 4.15 -9.96
N ASP A 3 -3.76 3.56 -11.16
CA ASP A 3 -3.07 4.09 -12.33
C ASP A 3 -4.01 4.97 -13.17
N GLY A 4 -3.44 5.83 -14.02
CA GLY A 4 -4.23 6.76 -14.83
C GLY A 4 -5.22 6.07 -15.78
N ARG A 5 -4.85 4.90 -16.31
CA ARG A 5 -5.72 4.12 -17.19
C ARG A 5 -6.95 3.57 -16.47
N LEU A 6 -6.77 3.07 -15.25
CA LEU A 6 -7.89 2.60 -14.43
C LEU A 6 -8.78 3.77 -14.02
N PHE A 7 -8.19 4.93 -13.69
CA PHE A 7 -8.96 6.15 -13.40
C PHE A 7 -9.89 6.53 -14.56
N ASP A 8 -9.38 6.63 -15.80
CA ASP A 8 -10.19 6.98 -16.98
C ASP A 8 -11.33 5.97 -17.24
N LYS A 9 -11.06 4.67 -17.01
CA LYS A 9 -12.10 3.64 -17.13
C LYS A 9 -13.19 3.78 -16.09
N LEU A 10 -12.81 4.03 -14.83
CA LEU A 10 -13.77 4.22 -13.73
C LEU A 10 -14.65 5.45 -13.96
N GLU A 11 -14.05 6.55 -14.43
CA GLU A 11 -14.76 7.78 -14.80
C GLU A 11 -15.82 7.51 -15.88
N ALA A 12 -15.43 6.85 -16.98
CA ALA A 12 -16.32 6.55 -18.09
C ALA A 12 -17.47 5.62 -17.67
N ILE A 13 -17.17 4.59 -16.87
CA ILE A 13 -18.18 3.67 -16.31
C ILE A 13 -19.16 4.44 -15.43
N ALA A 14 -18.67 5.33 -14.57
CA ALA A 14 -19.52 6.08 -13.65
C ALA A 14 -20.51 6.98 -14.42
N ARG A 15 -20.07 7.68 -15.48
CA ARG A 15 -20.97 8.44 -16.36
C ARG A 15 -22.01 7.57 -17.05
N PHE A 16 -21.57 6.44 -17.60
CA PHE A 16 -22.45 5.50 -18.32
C PHE A 16 -23.54 4.92 -17.42
N VAL A 17 -23.17 4.38 -16.26
CA VAL A 17 -24.10 3.72 -15.33
C VAL A 17 -25.09 4.73 -14.74
N ARG A 18 -24.62 5.94 -14.41
CA ARG A 18 -25.46 6.97 -13.78
C ARG A 18 -26.28 7.78 -14.76
N LYS A 19 -26.03 7.62 -16.08
CA LYS A 19 -26.63 8.44 -17.14
C LYS A 19 -26.46 9.94 -16.89
N ASP A 20 -25.31 10.32 -16.34
CA ASP A 20 -24.96 11.69 -15.98
C ASP A 20 -23.64 12.02 -16.67
N SER A 21 -23.62 13.09 -17.47
CA SER A 21 -22.46 13.50 -18.25
C SER A 21 -21.42 14.27 -17.43
N ARG A 22 -21.73 14.64 -16.18
CA ARG A 22 -20.78 15.28 -15.28
C ARG A 22 -19.62 14.33 -14.95
N PRO A 23 -18.43 14.85 -14.59
CA PRO A 23 -17.28 14.03 -14.21
C PRO A 23 -17.66 12.96 -13.17
N PHE A 24 -17.21 11.71 -13.38
CA PHE A 24 -17.58 10.55 -12.55
C PHE A 24 -19.10 10.34 -12.38
N GLY A 25 -19.92 10.81 -13.33
CA GLY A 25 -21.38 10.78 -13.21
C GLY A 25 -21.92 11.63 -12.06
N GLY A 26 -21.21 12.69 -11.66
CA GLY A 26 -21.58 13.58 -10.56
C GLY A 26 -21.25 13.04 -9.16
N ILE A 27 -20.42 11.99 -9.05
CA ILE A 27 -19.89 11.53 -7.77
C ILE A 27 -18.78 12.48 -7.32
N GLN A 28 -18.80 12.88 -6.05
CA GLN A 28 -17.70 13.64 -5.46
C GLN A 28 -16.49 12.72 -5.24
N VAL A 29 -15.35 13.07 -5.86
CA VAL A 29 -14.10 12.32 -5.75
C VAL A 29 -13.10 13.12 -4.90
N PRO A 30 -13.01 12.86 -3.58
CA PRO A 30 -11.89 13.35 -2.78
C PRO A 30 -10.71 12.37 -2.93
N GLU A 31 -9.61 12.80 -3.53
CA GLU A 31 -8.42 11.95 -3.66
C GLU A 31 -7.21 12.53 -2.89
N GLN A 32 -6.46 11.63 -2.27
CA GLN A 32 -5.20 11.88 -1.57
C GLN A 32 -4.05 11.36 -2.44
N ASP A 33 -3.14 12.24 -2.84
CA ASP A 33 -1.97 11.89 -3.64
C ASP A 33 -0.96 11.05 -2.81
N SER A 34 -0.43 9.99 -3.42
CA SER A 34 0.68 9.20 -2.86
C SER A 34 1.81 9.08 -3.88
N THR A 35 2.93 9.75 -3.62
CA THR A 35 4.10 9.75 -4.49
C THR A 35 5.07 8.62 -4.13
N SER A 36 5.03 7.48 -4.82
CA SER A 36 6.19 6.58 -4.92
C SER A 36 6.15 5.75 -6.20
N ARG A 37 7.33 5.55 -6.78
CA ARG A 37 7.56 5.00 -8.14
C ARG A 37 7.24 3.51 -8.23
N ILE A 38 6.38 3.18 -9.19
CA ILE A 38 6.33 1.92 -9.94
C ILE A 38 5.98 2.32 -11.37
N ASP A 39 6.54 1.69 -12.40
CA ASP A 39 6.33 2.00 -13.84
C ASP A 39 4.88 1.74 -14.32
N ALA A 40 3.95 2.49 -13.74
CA ALA A 40 2.54 2.61 -14.07
C ALA A 40 2.24 4.11 -14.17
N THR A 41 1.42 4.51 -15.13
CA THR A 41 0.98 5.91 -15.24
C THR A 41 0.32 6.33 -13.93
N PHE A 42 0.71 7.45 -13.33
CA PHE A 42 0.07 7.94 -12.11
C PHE A 42 -1.40 8.31 -12.37
N ALA A 43 -2.26 8.24 -11.35
CA ALA A 43 -3.66 8.66 -11.48
C ALA A 43 -3.78 10.10 -12.03
N PHE A 44 -2.92 11.00 -11.57
CA PHE A 44 -2.87 12.40 -12.06
C PHE A 44 -2.43 12.58 -13.52
N GLN A 45 -1.99 11.50 -14.19
CA GLN A 45 -1.69 11.49 -15.61
C GLN A 45 -2.89 11.00 -16.45
N ALA A 46 -4.02 10.64 -15.82
CA ALA A 46 -5.24 10.27 -16.53
C ALA A 46 -5.76 11.42 -17.41
N GLN A 47 -6.36 11.09 -18.55
CA GLN A 47 -6.89 12.11 -19.46
C GLN A 47 -8.03 12.90 -18.81
N SER A 48 -8.89 12.21 -18.07
CA SER A 48 -10.04 12.78 -17.38
C SER A 48 -9.68 13.51 -16.08
N TRP A 49 -8.44 13.41 -15.58
CA TRP A 49 -8.04 13.93 -14.27
C TRP A 49 -8.40 15.40 -14.06
N HIS A 50 -8.03 16.26 -15.02
CA HIS A 50 -8.25 17.71 -14.95
C HIS A 50 -9.73 18.11 -14.98
N GLN A 51 -10.62 17.23 -15.43
CA GLN A 51 -12.06 17.43 -15.46
C GLN A 51 -12.71 16.93 -14.16
N CYS A 52 -12.06 16.01 -13.44
CA CYS A 52 -12.60 15.38 -12.24
C CYS A 52 -12.11 16.04 -10.95
N ILE A 53 -10.91 16.63 -10.97
CA ILE A 53 -10.25 17.17 -9.79
C ILE A 53 -10.09 18.69 -9.95
N ASP A 54 -11.07 19.44 -9.45
CA ASP A 54 -11.11 20.91 -9.57
C ASP A 54 -10.21 21.62 -8.57
N HIS A 55 -10.05 21.06 -7.37
CA HIS A 55 -9.33 21.69 -6.26
C HIS A 55 -8.14 20.84 -5.81
N ARG A 56 -6.95 21.45 -5.81
CA ARG A 56 -5.71 20.82 -5.33
C ARG A 56 -5.22 21.58 -4.11
N MET A 57 -5.07 20.88 -3.00
CA MET A 57 -4.54 21.45 -1.76
C MET A 57 -3.28 20.69 -1.35
N ARG A 58 -2.21 21.42 -1.08
CA ARG A 58 -0.96 20.85 -0.55
C ARG A 58 -0.92 21.03 0.95
N LEU A 59 -0.90 19.92 1.68
CA LEU A 59 -0.60 19.95 3.12
C LEU A 59 0.90 20.16 3.33
N THR A 60 1.25 21.09 4.22
CA THR A 60 2.65 21.49 4.46
C THR A 60 3.15 21.10 5.85
N LYS A 61 2.24 20.85 6.78
CA LYS A 61 2.57 20.56 8.18
C LYS A 61 2.68 19.06 8.41
N VAL A 62 3.81 18.65 8.99
CA VAL A 62 4.04 17.28 9.48
C VAL A 62 3.52 17.18 10.91
N PHE A 63 2.67 16.18 11.18
CA PHE A 63 2.09 15.95 12.51
C PHE A 63 2.64 14.71 13.21
N HIS A 64 3.12 13.72 12.45
CA HIS A 64 3.54 12.43 13.00
C HIS A 64 4.88 12.54 13.75
N GLN A 65 5.84 13.29 13.20
CA GLN A 65 7.13 13.57 13.83
C GLN A 65 7.12 14.97 14.45
N LYS A 66 7.72 15.11 15.65
CA LYS A 66 7.90 16.41 16.32
C LYS A 66 9.33 16.97 16.17
N ASP A 67 10.31 16.10 15.91
CA ASP A 67 11.71 16.50 15.76
C ASP A 67 11.94 17.13 14.38
N ASN A 68 12.29 18.42 14.38
CA ASN A 68 12.56 19.19 13.17
C ASN A 68 13.72 18.60 12.35
N THR A 69 14.75 18.08 13.00
CA THR A 69 15.90 17.47 12.31
C THR A 69 15.46 16.23 11.54
N PHE A 70 14.62 15.40 12.16
CA PHE A 70 14.09 14.21 11.51
C PHE A 70 13.12 14.55 10.38
N ILE A 71 12.28 15.57 10.56
CA ILE A 71 11.39 16.08 9.50
C ILE A 71 12.19 16.53 8.29
N GLU A 72 13.28 17.27 8.49
CA GLU A 72 14.16 17.75 7.42
C GLU A 72 14.81 16.59 6.65
N ILE A 73 15.32 15.58 7.36
CA ILE A 73 15.90 14.38 6.75
C ILE A 73 14.85 13.67 5.88
N LEU A 74 13.63 13.45 6.40
CA LEU A 74 12.55 12.79 5.66
C LEU A 74 12.09 13.61 4.45
N ALA A 75 11.99 14.93 4.58
CA ALA A 75 11.65 15.81 3.47
C ALA A 75 12.70 15.78 2.36
N SER A 76 13.98 15.72 2.74
CA SER A 76 15.13 15.59 1.84
C SER A 76 15.18 14.23 1.14
N MET A 77 14.86 13.13 1.85
CA MET A 77 14.69 11.81 1.25
C MET A 77 13.56 11.79 0.23
N ARG A 78 12.43 12.45 0.53
CA ARG A 78 11.27 12.53 -0.38
C ARG A 78 11.61 13.20 -1.72
N THR A 79 12.47 14.21 -1.71
CA THR A 79 12.92 14.90 -2.95
C THR A 79 14.14 14.25 -3.59
N GLY A 80 14.78 13.29 -2.91
CA GLY A 80 15.99 12.62 -3.38
C GLY A 80 17.27 13.47 -3.27
N VAL A 81 17.23 14.57 -2.51
CA VAL A 81 18.37 15.48 -2.34
C VAL A 81 18.92 15.33 -0.92
N LEU A 82 20.00 14.56 -0.75
CA LEU A 82 20.59 14.28 0.56
C LEU A 82 21.98 14.90 0.71
N ALA A 83 22.16 15.71 1.74
CA ALA A 83 23.47 16.16 2.21
C ALA A 83 24.18 15.04 2.99
N GLU A 84 25.50 15.15 3.12
CA GLU A 84 26.31 14.15 3.85
C GLU A 84 25.87 13.99 5.30
N TRP A 85 25.48 15.09 5.96
CA TRP A 85 25.02 15.06 7.34
C TRP A 85 23.68 14.31 7.49
N HIS A 86 22.76 14.40 6.51
CA HIS A 86 21.53 13.60 6.50
C HIS A 86 21.86 12.09 6.53
N ILE A 87 22.80 11.69 5.66
CA ILE A 87 23.23 10.28 5.53
C ILE A 87 23.91 9.82 6.82
N LYS A 88 24.77 10.67 7.39
CA LYS A 88 25.47 10.39 8.65
C LYS A 88 24.50 10.19 9.81
N GLU A 89 23.52 11.08 9.98
CA GLU A 89 22.50 10.94 11.02
C GLU A 89 21.66 9.67 10.83
N PHE A 90 21.20 9.40 9.60
CA PHE A 90 20.38 8.21 9.33
C PHE A 90 21.15 6.91 9.58
N ARG A 91 22.45 6.85 9.26
CA ARG A 91 23.30 5.69 9.56
C ARG A 91 23.42 5.40 11.05
N LYS A 92 23.35 6.41 11.93
CA LYS A 92 23.37 6.18 13.39
C LYS A 92 22.15 5.40 13.88
N LEU A 93 21.05 5.38 13.12
CA LEU A 93 19.84 4.62 13.45
C LEU A 93 20.01 3.10 13.27
N SER A 94 21.14 2.64 12.70
CA SER A 94 21.46 1.20 12.59
C SER A 94 21.84 0.54 13.93
N ARG A 95 21.91 1.32 15.00
CA ARG A 95 22.13 0.81 16.36
C ARG A 95 21.01 -0.13 16.79
N GLU A 96 21.35 -1.04 17.69
CA GLU A 96 20.36 -1.86 18.38
C GLU A 96 19.45 -0.99 19.26
N ILE A 97 18.16 -1.31 19.29
CA ILE A 97 17.16 -0.61 20.10
C ILE A 97 16.59 -1.61 21.10
N HIS A 98 16.69 -1.27 22.38
CA HIS A 98 16.06 -2.01 23.45
C HIS A 98 14.70 -1.39 23.76
N TYR A 99 13.69 -2.23 23.93
CA TYR A 99 12.33 -1.82 24.29
C TYR A 99 11.98 -2.47 25.64
N ASP A 100 11.67 -1.63 26.63
CA ASP A 100 11.44 -2.07 28.00
C ASP A 100 10.15 -2.89 28.17
N ASP A 101 9.21 -2.76 27.23
CA ASP A 101 7.93 -3.48 27.22
C ASP A 101 8.04 -4.90 26.61
N GLY A 102 9.23 -5.28 26.12
CA GLY A 102 9.46 -6.56 25.45
C GLY A 102 8.80 -6.67 24.07
N ILE A 103 8.18 -5.60 23.56
CA ILE A 103 7.52 -5.58 22.25
C ILE A 103 8.51 -5.09 21.21
N ASN A 104 8.98 -6.02 20.37
CA ASN A 104 9.85 -5.66 19.25
C ASN A 104 9.08 -4.82 18.20
N PRO A 105 9.75 -3.88 17.53
CA PRO A 105 9.12 -3.02 16.53
C PRO A 105 8.83 -3.81 15.25
N THR A 106 7.82 -3.35 14.52
CA THR A 106 7.52 -3.88 13.18
C THR A 106 8.70 -3.66 12.24
N GLN A 107 9.18 -4.74 11.62
CA GLN A 107 10.23 -4.67 10.60
C GLN A 107 9.62 -4.56 9.19
N LEU A 108 10.20 -3.68 8.37
CA LEU A 108 9.77 -3.45 6.99
C LEU A 108 10.80 -4.04 6.02
N PHE A 109 10.34 -4.84 5.07
CA PHE A 109 11.20 -5.47 4.06
C PHE A 109 10.68 -5.21 2.64
N PRO A 110 11.57 -5.17 1.63
CA PRO A 110 11.16 -4.94 0.25
C PRO A 110 10.45 -6.14 -0.38
N LEU A 111 10.73 -7.37 0.07
CA LEU A 111 10.17 -8.59 -0.52
C LEU A 111 9.23 -9.32 0.43
N LYS A 112 8.09 -9.80 -0.09
CA LYS A 112 7.14 -10.65 0.68
C LYS A 112 7.81 -11.87 1.31
N ALA A 113 8.79 -12.47 0.62
CA ALA A 113 9.53 -13.63 1.12
C ALA A 113 10.33 -13.29 2.39
N GLN A 114 10.95 -12.10 2.46
CA GLN A 114 11.69 -11.64 3.63
C GLN A 114 10.75 -11.37 4.81
N VAL A 115 9.59 -10.74 4.55
CA VAL A 115 8.54 -10.56 5.57
C VAL A 115 8.09 -11.90 6.12
N LYS A 116 7.78 -12.87 5.25
CA LYS A 116 7.34 -14.21 5.66
C LYS A 116 8.40 -14.92 6.51
N GLN A 117 9.66 -14.89 6.07
CA GLN A 117 10.77 -15.51 6.78
C GLN A 117 10.95 -14.90 8.18
N HIS A 118 11.02 -13.57 8.26
CA HIS A 118 11.20 -12.87 9.54
C HIS A 118 10.03 -13.13 10.51
N ASN A 119 8.79 -13.09 10.03
CA ASN A 119 7.63 -13.36 10.87
C ASN A 119 7.60 -14.81 11.38
N LEU A 120 8.00 -15.79 10.57
CA LEU A 120 8.11 -17.18 11.00
C LEU A 120 9.20 -17.38 12.06
N GLU A 121 10.36 -16.71 11.89
CA GLU A 121 11.44 -16.73 12.88
C GLU A 121 11.00 -16.11 14.21
N CYS A 122 10.29 -14.98 14.18
CA CYS A 122 9.75 -14.35 15.38
C CYS A 122 8.67 -15.22 16.05
N LEU A 123 7.76 -15.81 15.27
CA LEU A 123 6.74 -16.72 15.78
C LEU A 123 7.35 -17.96 16.44
N GLY A 124 8.42 -18.52 15.86
CA GLY A 124 9.12 -19.69 16.39
C GLY A 124 9.81 -19.44 17.73
N LYS A 125 10.11 -18.18 18.07
CA LYS A 125 10.68 -17.79 19.37
C LYS A 125 9.65 -17.70 20.49
N LEU A 126 8.36 -17.60 20.16
CA LEU A 126 7.30 -17.53 21.15
C LEU A 126 7.07 -18.91 21.78
N GLU A 127 6.88 -18.94 23.09
CA GLU A 127 6.45 -20.13 23.81
C GLU A 127 4.97 -20.41 23.55
N GLY A 128 4.55 -21.68 23.63
CA GLY A 128 3.15 -22.06 23.45
C GLY A 128 2.88 -22.97 22.25
N GLU A 129 1.64 -23.45 22.19
CA GLU A 129 1.18 -24.36 21.14
C GLU A 129 0.79 -23.57 19.88
N THR A 130 1.28 -24.00 18.72
CA THR A 130 0.90 -23.39 17.45
C THR A 130 -0.55 -23.71 17.11
N ARG A 131 -1.37 -22.68 16.93
CA ARG A 131 -2.73 -22.76 16.39
C ARG A 131 -2.74 -22.30 14.95
N VAL A 132 -3.19 -23.16 14.04
CA VAL A 132 -3.23 -22.87 12.61
C VAL A 132 -4.65 -22.52 12.18
N TYR A 133 -4.82 -21.31 11.66
CA TYR A 133 -6.08 -20.85 11.08
C TYR A 133 -6.02 -20.99 9.57
N LYS A 134 -6.90 -21.82 9.00
CA LYS A 134 -6.97 -22.07 7.55
C LYS A 134 -7.99 -21.15 6.90
N ALA A 135 -7.64 -20.60 5.75
CA ALA A 135 -8.54 -19.79 4.94
C ALA A 135 -9.70 -20.66 4.40
N MET A 136 -10.86 -20.02 4.22
CA MET A 136 -12.04 -20.62 3.61
C MET A 136 -12.34 -19.90 2.30
N ASP A 137 -11.77 -20.42 1.21
CA ASP A 137 -11.84 -19.77 -0.10
C ASP A 137 -12.98 -20.34 -0.95
N ALA A 138 -13.71 -19.45 -1.63
CA ALA A 138 -14.75 -19.81 -2.58
C ALA A 138 -14.42 -19.26 -3.97
N ARG A 139 -14.68 -20.07 -5.00
CA ARG A 139 -14.46 -19.66 -6.40
C ARG A 139 -15.61 -18.79 -6.88
N GLY A 140 -15.26 -17.60 -7.38
CA GLY A 140 -16.19 -16.68 -8.03
C GLY A 140 -16.45 -17.03 -9.49
N HIS A 141 -17.12 -16.10 -10.17
CA HIS A 141 -17.34 -16.11 -11.61
C HIS A 141 -16.51 -14.99 -12.25
N ASP A 142 -16.18 -15.14 -13.53
CA ASP A 142 -15.56 -14.07 -14.30
C ASP A 142 -16.58 -13.03 -14.80
N SER A 143 -16.13 -12.09 -15.62
CA SER A 143 -16.97 -11.03 -16.20
C SER A 143 -18.04 -11.53 -17.18
N TYR A 144 -17.93 -12.77 -17.66
CA TYR A 144 -18.90 -13.40 -18.56
C TYR A 144 -19.91 -14.27 -17.79
N GLY A 145 -19.73 -14.40 -16.48
CA GLY A 145 -20.56 -15.25 -15.63
C GLY A 145 -20.08 -16.70 -15.58
N ASP A 146 -18.94 -17.02 -16.20
CA ASP A 146 -18.38 -18.37 -16.17
C ASP A 146 -17.66 -18.63 -14.85
N ARG A 147 -17.86 -19.84 -14.31
CA ARG A 147 -17.27 -20.21 -13.02
C ARG A 147 -15.77 -20.42 -13.18
N LEU A 148 -14.98 -19.74 -12.36
CA LEU A 148 -13.53 -19.87 -12.39
C LEU A 148 -13.08 -21.31 -12.08
N THR A 149 -12.09 -21.78 -12.83
CA THR A 149 -11.37 -23.02 -12.50
C THR A 149 -10.62 -22.86 -11.19
N ILE A 150 -10.28 -23.99 -10.55
CA ILE A 150 -9.50 -23.97 -9.29
C ILE A 150 -8.16 -23.27 -9.51
N ILE A 151 -7.46 -23.61 -10.59
CA ILE A 151 -6.14 -23.04 -10.92
C ILE A 151 -6.23 -21.51 -11.10
N GLN A 152 -7.25 -21.02 -11.81
CA GLN A 152 -7.45 -19.58 -11.99
C GLN A 152 -7.73 -18.87 -10.67
N ALA A 153 -8.59 -19.44 -9.83
CA ALA A 153 -8.92 -18.88 -8.52
C ALA A 153 -7.67 -18.82 -7.62
N GLU A 154 -6.88 -19.89 -7.57
CA GLU A 154 -5.64 -19.93 -6.80
C GLU A 154 -4.61 -18.90 -7.31
N THR A 155 -4.42 -18.81 -8.62
CA THR A 155 -3.52 -17.82 -9.24
C THR A 155 -3.91 -16.38 -8.91
N LEU A 156 -5.22 -16.10 -8.82
CA LEU A 156 -5.71 -14.77 -8.44
C LEU A 156 -5.47 -14.49 -6.95
N LEU A 157 -5.72 -15.47 -6.08
CA LEU A 157 -5.49 -15.35 -4.64
C LEU A 157 -3.99 -15.17 -4.31
N GLU A 158 -3.09 -15.83 -5.04
CA GLU A 158 -1.64 -15.68 -4.89
C GLU A 158 -1.14 -14.25 -5.17
N LYS A 159 -1.86 -13.49 -6.00
CA LYS A 159 -1.55 -12.08 -6.27
C LYS A 159 -1.92 -11.18 -5.09
N LEU A 160 -2.86 -11.60 -4.25
CA LEU A 160 -3.30 -10.87 -3.08
C LEU A 160 -2.32 -11.06 -1.90
N VAL A 161 -2.53 -10.29 -0.85
CA VAL A 161 -1.79 -10.44 0.42
C VAL A 161 -2.67 -11.23 1.39
N CYS A 162 -3.13 -12.40 0.96
CA CYS A 162 -4.05 -13.26 1.70
C CYS A 162 -3.42 -14.66 1.85
N PRO A 163 -2.80 -14.98 3.00
CA PRO A 163 -2.20 -16.28 3.21
C PRO A 163 -3.27 -17.37 3.36
N LYS A 164 -3.02 -18.57 2.80
CA LYS A 164 -3.90 -19.75 2.94
C LYS A 164 -3.97 -20.27 4.38
N GLU A 165 -2.89 -20.07 5.13
CA GLU A 165 -2.78 -20.50 6.52
C GLU A 165 -2.08 -19.40 7.33
N VAL A 166 -2.60 -19.14 8.53
CA VAL A 166 -2.01 -18.23 9.51
C VAL A 166 -1.70 -19.03 10.77
N PRO A 167 -0.43 -19.42 10.98
CA PRO A 167 0.00 -19.98 12.24
C PRO A 167 0.14 -18.86 13.28
N LEU A 168 -0.43 -19.05 14.47
CA LEU A 168 -0.27 -18.18 15.63
C LEU A 168 0.18 -19.00 16.83
N ARG A 169 0.85 -18.37 17.78
CA ARG A 169 1.21 -18.91 19.09
C ARG A 169 0.59 -18.02 20.16
#